data_AF-W7T4L0-F1
#
_entry.id   AF-W7T4L0-F1
#
_cell.length_a   1.000
_cell.length_b   1.000
_cell.length_c   1.000
_cell.angle_alpha   90.00
_cell.angle_beta   90.00
_cell.angle_gamma   90.00
#
_symmetry.space_group_name_H-M   'P 1'
#
loop_
_entity.id
_entity.type
_entity.pdbx_description
1 polymer ?
#
loop_
_entity_poly.entity_id
_entity_poly.type
_entity_poly.pdbx_seq_one_letter_code
_entity_poly.pdbx_strand_id
1 'polypeptide(L)'
;MNKKLTASALTLAAAGTLFAGQSAMAAPALNTGVAPGGNFNLSVWSLQEPVGSPGSPTTISPSRLKGASGYTDKYFYTDKTDGSMTFWDPENGVHTPNSNFSRSELREMNSSGSAASWGLPGTHKLSATVKVTKVPSSVCVGQIHASEGSGTTKPLIELYYHSNGDIIAGIENGPGGGQTAHTVGHVSLNTQFSYVISVTGGNTINVAINGSNHSFGIPSGWKGYPQYFKAGDYNQSASSSSTNGATVHFYALTVSHS
;
A
#
# COMPACT_ATOMS: atom_id res chain seq x y z
N MET A 1 -13.94 71.85 44.20
CA MET A 1 -14.35 70.44 44.39
C MET A 1 -13.35 69.55 43.67
N ASN A 2 -12.48 68.88 44.43
CA ASN A 2 -11.50 67.93 43.93
C ASN A 2 -12.17 66.58 43.65
N LYS A 3 -11.89 65.96 42.51
CA LYS A 3 -11.93 64.50 42.37
C LYS A 3 -10.67 64.02 41.66
N LYS A 4 -9.81 63.36 42.44
CA LYS A 4 -8.71 62.52 41.97
C LYS A 4 -9.32 61.25 41.33
N LEU A 5 -8.77 60.80 40.20
CA LEU A 5 -8.93 59.45 39.71
C LEU A 5 -7.55 58.91 39.36
N THR A 6 -7.20 57.85 40.07
CA THR A 6 -5.96 57.06 40.05
C THR A 6 -5.92 56.13 38.85
N ALA A 7 -4.74 56.03 38.22
CA ALA A 7 -4.42 55.02 37.23
C ALA A 7 -4.13 53.67 37.91
N SER A 8 -4.71 52.59 37.38
CA SER A 8 -4.34 51.22 37.70
C SER A 8 -3.79 50.56 36.44
N ALA A 9 -2.51 50.18 36.49
CA ALA A 9 -1.85 49.39 35.46
C ALA A 9 -2.25 47.91 35.61
N LEU A 10 -2.69 47.29 34.52
CA LEU A 10 -2.97 45.86 34.44
C LEU A 10 -1.73 45.14 33.88
N THR A 11 -1.03 44.38 34.71
CA THR A 11 0.03 43.45 34.30
C THR A 11 -0.60 42.18 33.72
N LEU A 12 -0.38 41.91 32.44
CA LEU A 12 -0.74 40.65 31.80
C LEU A 12 0.47 39.70 31.86
N ALA A 13 0.39 38.66 32.69
CA ALA A 13 1.37 37.57 32.70
C ALA A 13 0.96 36.54 31.63
N ALA A 14 1.75 36.42 30.56
CA ALA A 14 1.60 35.34 29.60
C ALA A 14 2.40 34.11 30.07
N ALA A 15 1.70 33.07 30.50
CA ALA A 15 2.29 31.78 30.83
C ALA A 15 2.74 31.07 29.54
N GLY A 16 4.06 30.91 29.37
CA GLY A 16 4.63 30.09 28.31
C GLY A 16 4.54 28.61 28.67
N THR A 17 3.69 27.86 27.97
CA THR A 17 3.71 26.40 28.00
C THR A 17 4.82 25.88 27.08
N LEU A 18 5.90 25.40 27.70
CA LEU A 18 6.93 24.59 27.04
C LEU A 18 6.34 23.21 26.71
N PHE A 19 6.05 22.95 25.44
CA PHE A 19 5.85 21.58 24.97
C PHE A 19 7.23 20.95 24.76
N ALA A 20 7.66 20.15 25.73
CA ALA A 20 8.76 19.21 25.55
C ALA A 20 8.30 18.16 24.51
N GLY A 21 8.77 18.30 23.27
CA GLY A 21 8.50 17.34 22.22
C GLY A 21 9.04 15.97 22.62
N GLN A 22 8.12 15.00 22.77
CA GLN A 22 8.46 13.59 22.87
C GLN A 22 9.29 13.19 21.65
N SER A 23 10.51 12.75 21.90
CA SER A 23 11.33 12.06 20.91
C SER A 23 10.54 10.86 20.38
N ALA A 24 10.14 10.91 19.10
CA ALA A 24 9.58 9.78 18.41
C ALA A 24 10.59 8.64 18.48
N MET A 25 10.26 7.56 19.21
CA MET A 25 11.07 6.35 19.23
C MET A 25 11.18 5.86 17.79
N ALA A 26 12.41 5.84 17.24
CA ALA A 26 12.65 5.30 15.91
C ALA A 26 12.15 3.85 15.87
N ALA A 27 11.39 3.50 14.82
CA ALA A 27 10.99 2.12 14.59
C ALA A 27 12.26 1.23 14.57
N PRO A 28 12.20 -0.02 15.09
CA PRO A 28 13.34 -0.92 15.05
C PRO A 28 13.86 -1.04 13.62
N ALA A 29 15.18 -0.98 13.44
CA ALA A 29 15.80 -1.18 12.14
C ALA A 29 15.47 -2.61 11.62
N LEU A 30 15.22 -2.73 10.32
CA LEU A 30 14.96 -4.01 9.66
C LEU A 30 16.23 -4.88 9.66
N ASN A 31 16.06 -6.19 9.80
CA ASN A 31 17.17 -7.14 9.82
C ASN A 31 17.50 -7.63 8.40
N THR A 32 18.71 -7.36 7.93
CA THR A 32 19.18 -7.76 6.58
C THR A 32 19.49 -9.27 6.46
N GLY A 33 19.65 -9.96 7.59
CA GLY A 33 20.03 -11.36 7.69
C GLY A 33 18.86 -12.36 7.61
N VAL A 34 17.63 -11.90 7.55
CA VAL A 34 16.42 -12.75 7.52
C VAL A 34 15.65 -12.59 6.21
N ALA A 35 14.80 -13.56 5.87
CA ALA A 35 13.81 -13.42 4.80
C ALA A 35 12.76 -12.34 5.15
N PRO A 36 11.97 -11.83 4.17
CA PRO A 36 11.00 -10.78 4.43
C PRO A 36 10.03 -11.09 5.59
N GLY A 37 9.59 -12.34 5.71
CA GLY A 37 8.71 -12.77 6.81
C GLY A 37 9.32 -12.72 8.21
N GLY A 38 10.63 -12.48 8.34
CA GLY A 38 11.30 -12.21 9.62
C GLY A 38 11.18 -10.77 10.08
N ASN A 39 10.99 -9.85 9.14
CA ASN A 39 10.85 -8.41 9.38
C ASN A 39 9.37 -7.98 9.36
N PHE A 40 8.54 -8.66 8.56
CA PHE A 40 7.14 -8.32 8.32
C PHE A 40 6.21 -9.45 8.77
N ASN A 41 5.03 -9.10 9.29
CA ASN A 41 4.00 -10.10 9.57
C ASN A 41 3.33 -10.56 8.26
N LEU A 42 3.89 -11.61 7.65
CA LEU A 42 3.37 -12.21 6.41
C LEU A 42 2.41 -13.39 6.63
N SER A 43 1.96 -13.63 7.86
CA SER A 43 1.04 -14.73 8.16
C SER A 43 -0.38 -14.55 7.58
N VAL A 44 -0.70 -13.33 7.15
CA VAL A 44 -1.98 -12.90 6.56
C VAL A 44 -1.82 -12.48 5.10
N TRP A 45 -0.83 -13.04 4.41
CA TRP A 45 -0.56 -12.73 3.00
C TRP A 45 -0.17 -13.99 2.24
N SER A 46 -0.67 -14.14 1.02
CA SER A 46 -0.02 -14.97 0.00
C SER A 46 0.73 -14.07 -0.97
N LEU A 47 1.70 -14.61 -1.71
CA LEU A 47 2.49 -13.86 -2.70
C LEU A 47 2.23 -14.46 -4.08
N GLN A 48 1.85 -13.64 -5.05
CA GLN A 48 1.85 -14.01 -6.47
C GLN A 48 3.17 -13.54 -7.09
N GLU A 49 3.87 -14.43 -7.79
CA GLU A 49 5.16 -14.15 -8.43
C GLU A 49 5.07 -14.07 -9.95
N PRO A 50 6.00 -13.36 -10.61
CA PRO A 50 5.99 -13.19 -12.07
C PRO A 50 6.57 -14.41 -12.82
N VAL A 51 6.40 -15.60 -12.26
CA VAL A 51 6.83 -16.90 -12.82
C VAL A 51 5.75 -17.94 -12.66
N GLY A 52 5.83 -19.03 -13.42
CA GLY A 52 4.81 -20.07 -13.44
C GLY A 52 4.58 -20.56 -14.86
N SER A 53 3.42 -21.17 -15.09
CA SER A 53 2.96 -21.48 -16.44
C SER A 53 2.16 -20.31 -17.03
N PRO A 54 2.07 -20.19 -18.37
CA PRO A 54 1.30 -19.13 -19.01
C PRO A 54 -0.13 -19.04 -18.47
N GLY A 55 -0.56 -17.85 -18.05
CA GLY A 55 -1.87 -17.63 -17.45
C GLY A 55 -2.01 -18.09 -15.99
N SER A 56 -0.95 -18.65 -15.37
CA SER A 56 -1.00 -19.17 -14.01
C SER A 56 0.29 -18.83 -13.24
N PRO A 57 0.37 -17.59 -12.71
CA PRO A 57 1.44 -17.18 -11.80
C PRO A 57 1.55 -18.11 -10.59
N THR A 58 2.79 -18.36 -10.16
CA THR A 58 3.11 -19.11 -8.95
C THR A 58 2.59 -18.35 -7.74
N THR A 59 1.92 -19.06 -6.84
CA THR A 59 1.44 -18.47 -5.58
C THR A 59 2.11 -19.15 -4.40
N ILE A 60 2.70 -18.35 -3.52
CA ILE A 60 3.33 -18.78 -2.27
C ILE A 60 2.36 -18.55 -1.11
N SER A 61 2.13 -19.59 -0.30
CA SER A 61 1.18 -19.56 0.81
C SER A 61 1.70 -18.75 2.02
N PRO A 62 0.80 -18.26 2.90
CA PRO A 62 1.21 -17.58 4.13
C PRO A 62 2.13 -18.41 5.03
N SER A 63 1.91 -19.73 5.07
CA SER A 63 2.73 -20.67 5.84
C SER A 63 4.18 -20.74 5.37
N ARG A 64 4.43 -20.49 4.08
CA ARG A 64 5.78 -20.46 3.50
C ARG A 64 6.42 -19.09 3.62
N LEU A 65 5.64 -18.01 3.67
CA LEU A 65 6.16 -16.64 3.76
C LEU A 65 6.61 -16.26 5.16
N LYS A 66 5.92 -16.72 6.20
CA LYS A 66 6.15 -16.26 7.58
C LYS A 66 7.50 -16.66 8.17
N GLY A 67 8.04 -15.82 9.06
CA GLY A 67 9.20 -16.11 9.90
C GLY A 67 10.55 -15.77 9.25
N ALA A 68 11.60 -15.78 10.06
CA ALA A 68 12.96 -15.39 9.66
C ALA A 68 13.56 -16.22 8.53
N SER A 69 13.14 -17.49 8.41
CA SER A 69 13.52 -18.42 7.34
C SER A 69 12.40 -18.62 6.32
N GLY A 70 11.48 -17.66 6.21
CA GLY A 70 10.40 -17.67 5.23
C GLY A 70 10.90 -17.63 3.79
N TYR A 71 9.96 -17.73 2.86
CA TYR A 71 10.25 -17.72 1.43
C TYR A 71 10.97 -16.44 0.99
N THR A 72 11.97 -16.61 0.14
CA THR A 72 12.69 -15.54 -0.54
C THR A 72 13.31 -16.09 -1.82
N ASP A 73 13.39 -15.24 -2.84
CA ASP A 73 14.01 -15.55 -4.12
C ASP A 73 14.48 -14.26 -4.82
N LYS A 74 14.61 -14.23 -6.15
CA LYS A 74 15.01 -13.03 -6.89
C LYS A 74 13.87 -12.02 -7.16
N TYR A 75 12.61 -12.40 -7.00
CA TYR A 75 11.44 -11.53 -7.20
C TYR A 75 10.89 -11.00 -5.87
N PHE A 76 11.20 -11.68 -4.77
CA PHE A 76 10.79 -11.31 -3.43
C PHE A 76 11.89 -11.59 -2.39
N TYR A 77 12.52 -10.55 -1.86
CA TYR A 77 13.68 -10.70 -0.97
C TYR A 77 13.84 -9.58 0.03
N THR A 78 14.67 -9.83 1.03
CA THR A 78 15.16 -8.78 1.93
C THR A 78 16.37 -8.12 1.28
N ASP A 79 16.31 -6.81 1.05
CA ASP A 79 17.46 -6.04 0.60
C ASP A 79 18.58 -6.12 1.65
N LYS A 80 19.79 -6.45 1.21
CA LYS A 80 20.94 -6.68 2.10
C LYS A 80 21.54 -5.39 2.64
N THR A 81 21.18 -4.23 2.08
CA THR A 81 21.69 -2.93 2.48
C THR A 81 20.86 -2.29 3.58
N ASP A 82 19.52 -2.37 3.50
CA ASP A 82 18.61 -1.66 4.40
C ASP A 82 17.52 -2.54 5.04
N GLY A 83 17.44 -3.82 4.67
CA GLY A 83 16.50 -4.79 5.23
C GLY A 83 15.08 -4.69 4.69
N SER A 84 14.81 -3.84 3.69
CA SER A 84 13.48 -3.68 3.10
C SER A 84 12.98 -4.99 2.49
N MET A 85 11.68 -5.24 2.57
CA MET A 85 11.01 -6.27 1.77
C MET A 85 10.88 -5.76 0.34
N THR A 86 11.65 -6.34 -0.57
CA THR A 86 11.81 -5.89 -1.95
C THR A 86 11.10 -6.81 -2.91
N PHE A 87 10.35 -6.20 -3.82
CA PHE A 87 9.67 -6.84 -4.93
C PHE A 87 10.37 -6.43 -6.24
N TRP A 88 10.61 -7.41 -7.11
CA TRP A 88 11.10 -7.21 -8.48
C TRP A 88 10.15 -7.89 -9.46
N ASP A 89 9.65 -7.13 -10.42
CA ASP A 89 8.74 -7.62 -11.44
C ASP A 89 9.21 -7.22 -12.86
N PRO A 90 9.76 -8.16 -13.65
CA PRO A 90 10.21 -7.89 -15.01
C PRO A 90 9.03 -7.75 -15.99
N GLU A 91 9.20 -6.96 -17.05
CA GLU A 91 8.19 -6.72 -18.09
C GLU A 91 7.75 -7.99 -18.84
N ASN A 92 8.55 -9.06 -18.81
CA ASN A 92 8.23 -10.35 -19.42
C ASN A 92 7.69 -11.41 -18.44
N GLY A 93 7.28 -11.00 -17.24
CA GLY A 93 6.78 -11.90 -16.22
C GLY A 93 5.50 -12.63 -16.64
N VAL A 94 5.24 -13.77 -15.97
CA VAL A 94 3.98 -14.49 -16.11
C VAL A 94 2.84 -13.68 -15.49
N HIS A 95 1.75 -13.52 -16.24
CA HIS A 95 0.54 -12.83 -15.80
C HIS A 95 -0.69 -13.75 -15.80
N THR A 96 -1.74 -13.34 -15.09
CA THR A 96 -3.04 -14.04 -15.07
C THR A 96 -3.79 -13.87 -16.40
N PRO A 97 -4.81 -14.69 -16.71
CA PRO A 97 -5.46 -14.66 -18.04
C PRO A 97 -6.20 -13.35 -18.35
N ASN A 98 -6.54 -12.57 -17.33
CA ASN A 98 -7.31 -11.33 -17.45
C ASN A 98 -6.45 -10.07 -17.21
N SER A 99 -5.13 -10.20 -17.25
CA SER A 99 -4.19 -9.09 -17.14
C SER A 99 -3.11 -9.21 -18.21
N ASN A 100 -2.66 -8.06 -18.71
CA ASN A 100 -1.50 -7.98 -19.61
C ASN A 100 -0.19 -7.73 -18.84
N PHE A 101 -0.24 -7.78 -17.51
CA PHE A 101 0.83 -7.33 -16.64
C PHE A 101 1.14 -8.38 -15.57
N SER A 102 2.43 -8.67 -15.39
CA SER A 102 2.93 -9.55 -14.33
C SER A 102 2.93 -8.84 -12.98
N ARG A 103 3.28 -9.57 -11.92
CA ARG A 103 3.38 -9.02 -10.57
C ARG A 103 4.28 -9.84 -9.69
N SER A 104 4.96 -9.16 -8.76
CA SER A 104 5.43 -9.71 -7.49
C SER A 104 4.63 -9.00 -6.40
N GLU A 105 3.49 -9.58 -5.99
CA GLU A 105 2.48 -8.85 -5.22
C GLU A 105 1.80 -9.72 -4.16
N LEU A 106 1.71 -9.18 -2.95
CA LEU A 106 0.99 -9.82 -1.85
C LEU A 106 -0.53 -9.69 -2.04
N ARG A 107 -1.25 -10.76 -1.70
CA ARG A 107 -2.71 -10.83 -1.61
C ARG A 107 -3.12 -11.15 -0.18
N GLU A 108 -3.93 -10.30 0.42
CA GLU A 108 -4.34 -10.41 1.83
C GLU A 108 -5.01 -11.76 2.09
N MET A 109 -4.76 -12.42 3.22
CA MET A 109 -5.33 -13.71 3.60
C MET A 109 -5.84 -13.63 5.04
N ASN A 110 -6.79 -14.49 5.40
CA ASN A 110 -7.15 -14.67 6.80
C ASN A 110 -6.03 -15.43 7.52
N SER A 111 -5.96 -15.30 8.85
CA SER A 111 -5.01 -16.03 9.69
C SER A 111 -5.15 -17.55 9.61
N SER A 112 -6.33 -18.05 9.22
CA SER A 112 -6.59 -19.45 8.91
C SER A 112 -5.95 -19.94 7.60
N GLY A 113 -5.40 -19.03 6.80
CA GLY A 113 -4.86 -19.30 5.46
C GLY A 113 -5.93 -19.30 4.36
N SER A 114 -7.20 -19.05 4.67
CA SER A 114 -8.24 -18.85 3.66
C SER A 114 -8.17 -17.46 3.04
N ALA A 115 -8.77 -17.32 1.86
CA ALA A 115 -8.85 -16.04 1.19
C ALA A 115 -9.60 -14.99 2.04
N ALA A 116 -8.95 -13.87 2.38
CA ALA A 116 -9.64 -12.68 2.88
C ALA A 116 -10.71 -12.22 1.86
N SER A 117 -11.86 -11.82 2.41
CA SER A 117 -13.07 -11.42 1.69
C SER A 117 -13.97 -10.67 2.66
N TRP A 118 -13.73 -9.36 2.81
CA TRP A 118 -14.45 -8.51 3.77
C TRP A 118 -15.47 -7.62 3.06
N GLY A 119 -16.60 -7.34 3.72
CA GLY A 119 -17.62 -6.42 3.19
C GLY A 119 -17.21 -4.95 3.39
N LEU A 120 -17.82 -4.03 2.64
CA LEU A 120 -17.56 -2.60 2.78
C LEU A 120 -17.86 -1.98 4.17
N PRO A 121 -18.93 -2.39 4.90
CA PRO A 121 -19.22 -1.80 6.21
C PRO A 121 -18.09 -2.00 7.23
N GLY A 122 -17.84 -0.97 8.04
CA GLY A 122 -16.73 -0.94 9.00
C GLY A 122 -15.60 -0.03 8.54
N THR A 123 -14.41 -0.26 9.08
CA THR A 123 -13.17 0.38 8.66
C THR A 123 -12.13 -0.67 8.32
N HIS A 124 -11.59 -0.61 7.11
CA HIS A 124 -10.54 -1.52 6.62
C HIS A 124 -9.39 -0.66 6.11
N LYS A 125 -8.17 -0.91 6.58
CA LYS A 125 -7.01 -0.07 6.29
C LYS A 125 -5.78 -0.88 5.93
N LEU A 126 -5.17 -0.57 4.79
CA LEU A 126 -3.82 -0.95 4.41
C LEU A 126 -2.89 0.26 4.58
N SER A 127 -1.80 0.09 5.32
CA SER A 127 -0.77 1.12 5.49
C SER A 127 0.60 0.57 5.10
N ALA A 128 1.38 1.35 4.36
CA ALA A 128 2.74 0.97 4.01
C ALA A 128 3.68 2.17 3.96
N THR A 129 4.98 1.91 4.12
CA THR A 129 6.06 2.84 3.76
C THR A 129 6.89 2.19 2.69
N VAL A 130 7.05 2.84 1.54
CA VAL A 130 7.65 2.26 0.34
C VAL A 130 8.67 3.20 -0.31
N LYS A 131 9.55 2.65 -1.14
CA LYS A 131 10.45 3.36 -2.06
C LYS A 131 10.44 2.66 -3.41
N VAL A 132 10.15 3.38 -4.47
CA VAL A 132 10.28 2.87 -5.84
C VAL A 132 11.66 3.26 -6.37
N THR A 133 12.45 2.28 -6.78
CA THR A 133 13.83 2.49 -7.26
C THR A 133 13.96 2.31 -8.76
N LYS A 134 13.02 1.58 -9.37
CA LYS A 134 12.92 1.41 -10.82
C LYS A 134 11.46 1.28 -11.22
N VAL A 135 11.07 1.93 -12.31
CA VAL A 135 9.73 1.84 -12.89
C VAL A 135 9.79 2.28 -14.36
N PRO A 136 9.44 1.44 -15.35
CA PRO A 136 9.50 1.84 -16.76
C PRO A 136 8.42 2.86 -17.14
N SER A 137 7.18 2.63 -16.68
CA SER A 137 6.02 3.49 -16.94
C SER A 137 5.31 3.84 -15.64
N SER A 138 4.65 2.86 -15.02
CA SER A 138 4.06 2.98 -13.69
C SER A 138 4.01 1.61 -13.04
N VAL A 139 3.88 1.59 -11.71
CA VAL A 139 3.73 0.39 -10.89
C VAL A 139 2.60 0.60 -9.90
N CYS A 140 1.68 -0.36 -9.80
CA CYS A 140 0.70 -0.35 -8.73
C CYS A 140 1.32 -0.91 -7.45
N VAL A 141 1.34 -0.10 -6.38
CA VAL A 141 2.00 -0.44 -5.10
C VAL A 141 1.03 -0.89 -4.00
N GLY A 142 -0.27 -0.71 -4.22
CA GLY A 142 -1.31 -1.12 -3.27
C GLY A 142 -2.71 -1.09 -3.91
N GLN A 143 -3.58 -2.00 -3.49
CA GLN A 143 -4.94 -2.13 -4.04
C GLN A 143 -5.98 -2.46 -2.97
N ILE A 144 -7.22 -2.10 -3.27
CA ILE A 144 -8.40 -2.76 -2.73
C ILE A 144 -9.08 -3.44 -3.91
N HIS A 145 -9.20 -4.76 -3.87
CA HIS A 145 -9.67 -5.55 -4.99
C HIS A 145 -10.92 -6.34 -4.63
N ALA A 146 -11.86 -6.43 -5.58
CA ALA A 146 -13.04 -7.27 -5.42
C ALA A 146 -12.66 -8.74 -5.26
N SER A 147 -13.26 -9.45 -4.30
CA SER A 147 -12.93 -10.85 -4.04
C SER A 147 -13.23 -11.75 -5.22
N GLU A 148 -12.43 -12.80 -5.35
CA GLU A 148 -12.60 -13.84 -6.36
C GLU A 148 -14.00 -14.48 -6.24
N GLY A 149 -14.63 -14.78 -7.37
CA GLY A 149 -15.98 -15.35 -7.39
C GLY A 149 -17.11 -14.34 -7.14
N SER A 150 -16.82 -13.05 -6.93
CA SER A 150 -17.84 -11.99 -6.79
C SER A 150 -18.53 -11.60 -8.11
N GLY A 151 -18.12 -12.19 -9.23
CA GLY A 151 -18.63 -11.86 -10.57
C GLY A 151 -17.91 -10.69 -11.26
N THR A 152 -16.85 -10.16 -10.67
CA THR A 152 -15.96 -9.16 -11.29
C THR A 152 -14.49 -9.47 -11.02
N THR A 153 -13.62 -9.00 -11.92
CA THR A 153 -12.16 -9.02 -11.78
C THR A 153 -11.58 -7.63 -11.56
N LYS A 154 -12.43 -6.62 -11.33
CA LYS A 154 -12.00 -5.23 -11.19
C LYS A 154 -11.61 -4.89 -9.75
N PRO A 155 -10.60 -4.03 -9.54
CA PRO A 155 -10.32 -3.47 -8.24
C PRO A 155 -11.31 -2.37 -7.89
N LEU A 156 -11.49 -2.06 -6.61
CA LEU A 156 -12.16 -0.84 -6.16
C LEU A 156 -11.23 0.37 -6.34
N ILE A 157 -9.96 0.22 -5.96
CA ILE A 157 -8.91 1.23 -6.13
C ILE A 157 -7.56 0.55 -6.36
N GLU A 158 -6.76 1.14 -7.24
CA GLU A 158 -5.32 0.88 -7.43
C GLU A 158 -4.54 2.17 -7.12
N LEU A 159 -3.45 2.05 -6.36
CA LEU A 159 -2.53 3.15 -6.08
C LEU A 159 -1.27 2.99 -6.93
N TYR A 160 -1.15 3.80 -7.96
CA TYR A 160 -0.02 3.78 -8.89
C TYR A 160 1.05 4.78 -8.51
N TYR A 161 2.31 4.38 -8.69
CA TYR A 161 3.46 5.26 -8.75
C TYR A 161 3.95 5.34 -10.21
N HIS A 162 3.98 6.54 -10.79
CA HIS A 162 4.40 6.77 -12.17
C HIS A 162 5.89 7.10 -12.25
N SER A 163 6.52 6.86 -13.40
CA SER A 163 7.95 7.10 -13.63
C SER A 163 8.37 8.57 -13.51
N ASN A 164 7.42 9.50 -13.62
CA ASN A 164 7.63 10.91 -13.34
C ASN A 164 7.55 11.28 -11.85
N GLY A 165 7.21 10.34 -10.97
CA GLY A 165 7.06 10.54 -9.53
C GLY A 165 5.63 10.82 -9.06
N ASP A 166 4.66 10.96 -9.97
CA ASP A 166 3.26 11.17 -9.58
C ASP A 166 2.66 9.91 -8.95
N ILE A 167 1.84 10.12 -7.92
CA ILE A 167 1.07 9.06 -7.26
C ILE A 167 -0.39 9.24 -7.63
N ILE A 168 -0.96 8.22 -8.25
CA ILE A 168 -2.30 8.23 -8.81
C ILE A 168 -3.18 7.21 -8.10
N ALA A 169 -4.32 7.64 -7.58
CA ALA A 169 -5.41 6.77 -7.17
C ALA A 169 -6.32 6.52 -8.38
N GLY A 170 -6.28 5.30 -8.94
CA GLY A 170 -7.21 4.84 -9.96
C GLY A 170 -8.42 4.21 -9.29
N ILE A 171 -9.58 4.87 -9.32
CA ILE A 171 -10.83 4.40 -8.70
C ILE A 171 -11.75 3.86 -9.78
N GLU A 172 -12.14 2.61 -9.63
CA GLU A 172 -12.99 1.95 -10.63
C GLU A 172 -14.44 2.44 -10.54
N ASN A 173 -15.02 2.86 -11.66
CA ASN A 173 -16.37 3.43 -11.71
C ASN A 173 -17.47 2.45 -11.30
N GLY A 174 -17.17 1.15 -11.30
CA GLY A 174 -18.01 0.07 -10.78
C GLY A 174 -17.46 -1.31 -11.14
N PRO A 175 -18.14 -2.40 -10.76
CA PRO A 175 -17.69 -3.77 -11.04
C PRO A 175 -17.49 -4.10 -12.52
N GLY A 176 -18.05 -3.29 -13.43
CA GLY A 176 -17.90 -3.46 -14.89
C GLY A 176 -16.64 -2.82 -15.48
N GLY A 177 -15.93 -1.95 -14.76
CA GLY A 177 -14.79 -1.20 -15.29
C GLY A 177 -15.05 0.30 -15.51
N GLY A 178 -14.07 0.99 -16.09
CA GLY A 178 -14.12 2.43 -16.41
C GLY A 178 -13.23 3.38 -15.58
N GLN A 179 -12.23 2.87 -14.86
CA GLN A 179 -11.39 3.56 -13.87
C GLN A 179 -11.12 5.06 -14.13
N THR A 180 -11.38 5.87 -13.10
CA THR A 180 -11.07 7.31 -13.06
C THR A 180 -9.79 7.56 -12.25
N ALA A 181 -8.84 8.30 -12.84
CA ALA A 181 -7.56 8.60 -12.23
C ALA A 181 -7.59 9.92 -11.43
N HIS A 182 -7.00 9.91 -10.24
CA HIS A 182 -6.84 11.08 -9.39
C HIS A 182 -5.39 11.22 -8.91
N THR A 183 -4.75 12.35 -9.17
CA THR A 183 -3.44 12.63 -8.59
C THR A 183 -3.57 12.94 -7.10
N VAL A 184 -2.93 12.13 -6.27
CA VAL A 184 -3.01 12.17 -4.80
C VAL A 184 -1.66 12.43 -4.13
N GLY A 185 -0.61 12.63 -4.92
CA GLY A 185 0.70 12.99 -4.40
C GLY A 185 1.77 12.99 -5.49
N HIS A 186 2.96 13.41 -5.10
CA HIS A 186 4.15 13.37 -5.93
C HIS A 186 5.36 13.10 -5.04
N VAL A 187 6.18 12.11 -5.40
CA VAL A 187 7.40 11.73 -4.70
C VAL A 187 8.46 11.32 -5.73
N SER A 188 9.62 11.96 -5.71
CA SER A 188 10.70 11.64 -6.65
C SER A 188 11.20 10.20 -6.50
N LEU A 189 11.67 9.60 -7.61
CA LEU A 189 12.21 8.24 -7.62
C LEU A 189 13.32 8.09 -6.56
N ASN A 190 13.47 6.89 -6.00
CA ASN A 190 14.42 6.59 -4.91
C ASN A 190 14.15 7.32 -3.59
N THR A 191 12.95 7.88 -3.40
CA THR A 191 12.54 8.52 -2.14
C THR A 191 11.51 7.67 -1.42
N GLN A 192 11.65 7.52 -0.10
CA GLN A 192 10.63 6.86 0.72
C GLN A 192 9.38 7.72 0.86
N PHE A 193 8.21 7.08 0.82
CA PHE A 193 6.94 7.70 1.18
C PHE A 193 6.03 6.70 1.88
N SER A 194 5.13 7.20 2.71
CA SER A 194 4.07 6.40 3.32
C SER A 194 2.76 6.58 2.58
N TYR A 195 2.03 5.49 2.39
CA TYR A 195 0.66 5.54 1.95
C TYR A 195 -0.31 4.84 2.92
N VAL A 196 -1.55 5.29 2.89
CA VAL A 196 -2.71 4.57 3.43
C VAL A 196 -3.75 4.48 2.33
N ILE A 197 -4.32 3.30 2.11
CA ILE A 197 -5.60 3.15 1.41
C ILE A 197 -6.60 2.47 2.36
N SER A 198 -7.81 3.00 2.44
CA SER A 198 -8.81 2.49 3.38
C SER A 198 -10.23 2.67 2.88
N VAL A 199 -11.12 1.80 3.38
CA VAL A 199 -12.57 1.98 3.31
C VAL A 199 -13.07 2.31 4.71
N THR A 200 -13.92 3.33 4.85
CA THR A 200 -14.56 3.72 6.11
C THR A 200 -16.07 3.90 5.93
N GLY A 201 -16.86 3.38 6.87
CA GLY A 201 -18.32 3.56 6.89
C GLY A 201 -19.07 2.88 5.74
N GLY A 202 -18.38 2.04 4.95
CA GLY A 202 -18.92 1.34 3.79
C GLY A 202 -19.20 2.18 2.55
N ASN A 203 -18.82 3.46 2.56
CA ASN A 203 -19.14 4.38 1.46
C ASN A 203 -17.98 5.31 1.05
N THR A 204 -16.86 5.30 1.77
CA THR A 204 -15.76 6.24 1.55
C THR A 204 -14.45 5.49 1.35
N ILE A 205 -13.73 5.81 0.28
CA ILE A 205 -12.33 5.45 0.07
C ILE A 205 -11.49 6.61 0.59
N ASN A 206 -10.53 6.36 1.48
CA ASN A 206 -9.54 7.35 1.87
C ASN A 206 -8.16 6.93 1.40
N VAL A 207 -7.42 7.88 0.82
CA VAL A 207 -6.03 7.74 0.43
C VAL A 207 -5.22 8.79 1.18
N ALA A 208 -4.14 8.39 1.83
CA ALA A 208 -3.21 9.34 2.44
C ALA A 208 -1.81 9.12 1.90
N ILE A 209 -1.14 10.17 1.42
CA ILE A 209 0.27 10.14 0.99
C ILE A 209 1.08 11.06 1.90
N ASN A 210 2.03 10.51 2.65
CA ASN A 210 2.81 11.23 3.67
C ASN A 210 1.94 12.04 4.65
N GLY A 211 0.75 11.52 4.98
CA GLY A 211 -0.23 12.17 5.85
C GLY A 211 -1.15 13.19 5.15
N SER A 212 -0.91 13.54 3.88
CA SER A 212 -1.84 14.34 3.07
C SER A 212 -3.02 13.46 2.64
N ASN A 213 -4.23 13.83 3.08
CA ASN A 213 -5.43 13.01 2.92
C ASN A 213 -6.26 13.42 1.69
N HIS A 214 -6.82 12.41 1.02
CA HIS A 214 -7.79 12.49 -0.06
C HIS A 214 -8.94 11.53 0.27
N SER A 215 -10.18 11.94 -0.01
CA SER A 215 -11.37 11.11 0.23
C SER A 215 -12.26 11.10 -1.01
N PHE A 216 -12.80 9.92 -1.32
CA PHE A 216 -13.63 9.68 -2.48
C PHE A 216 -14.85 8.85 -2.08
N GLY A 217 -16.00 9.07 -2.71
CA GLY A 217 -17.15 8.21 -2.55
C GLY A 217 -16.93 6.86 -3.24
N ILE A 218 -17.37 5.76 -2.62
CA ILE A 218 -17.43 4.46 -3.27
C ILE A 218 -18.58 4.48 -4.30
N PRO A 219 -18.31 4.18 -5.59
CA PRO A 219 -19.38 4.08 -6.58
C PRO A 219 -20.43 3.04 -6.18
N SER A 220 -21.71 3.39 -6.31
CA SER A 220 -22.82 2.60 -5.77
C SER A 220 -22.89 1.16 -6.31
N GLY A 221 -22.33 0.91 -7.50
CA GLY A 221 -22.23 -0.42 -8.10
C GLY A 221 -21.42 -1.42 -7.27
N TRP A 222 -20.55 -0.95 -6.37
CA TRP A 222 -19.75 -1.80 -5.49
C TRP A 222 -20.51 -2.35 -4.27
N LYS A 223 -21.75 -1.91 -4.03
CA LYS A 223 -22.56 -2.40 -2.92
C LYS A 223 -22.75 -3.92 -3.03
N GLY A 224 -22.36 -4.64 -1.97
CA GLY A 224 -22.48 -6.10 -1.90
C GLY A 224 -21.29 -6.87 -2.48
N TYR A 225 -20.30 -6.20 -3.06
CA TYR A 225 -19.07 -6.84 -3.50
C TYR A 225 -18.06 -6.89 -2.35
N PRO A 226 -17.68 -8.09 -1.86
CA PRO A 226 -16.61 -8.20 -0.89
C PRO A 226 -15.25 -7.86 -1.51
N GLN A 227 -14.30 -7.48 -0.66
CA GLN A 227 -13.02 -6.92 -1.05
C GLN A 227 -11.86 -7.61 -0.30
N TYR A 228 -10.64 -7.37 -0.75
CA TYR A 228 -9.39 -7.72 -0.08
C TYR A 228 -8.28 -6.73 -0.44
N PHE A 229 -7.23 -6.64 0.38
CA PHE A 229 -6.07 -5.80 0.10
C PHE A 229 -5.01 -6.52 -0.75
N LYS A 230 -4.29 -5.73 -1.56
CA LYS A 230 -3.02 -6.15 -2.20
C LYS A 230 -1.93 -5.12 -1.98
N ALA A 231 -0.67 -5.55 -1.94
CA ALA A 231 0.50 -4.69 -1.79
C ALA A 231 1.74 -5.33 -2.39
N GLY A 232 2.53 -4.59 -3.15
CA GLY A 232 3.77 -5.10 -3.75
C GLY A 232 4.16 -4.34 -5.00
N ASP A 233 4.58 -5.09 -6.01
CA ASP A 233 4.93 -4.61 -7.35
C ASP A 233 3.99 -5.27 -8.38
N TYR A 234 3.04 -4.48 -8.88
CA TYR A 234 2.22 -4.84 -10.04
C TYR A 234 2.58 -3.91 -11.20
N ASN A 235 3.58 -4.30 -12.00
CA ASN A 235 4.20 -3.48 -13.02
C ASN A 235 3.23 -3.20 -14.20
N GLN A 236 2.90 -1.94 -14.47
CA GLN A 236 1.99 -1.54 -15.56
C GLN A 236 2.74 -1.33 -16.88
N SER A 237 3.72 -2.18 -17.16
CA SER A 237 4.47 -2.21 -18.42
C SER A 237 4.75 -3.65 -18.81
N ALA A 238 4.74 -3.92 -20.12
CA ALA A 238 4.93 -5.25 -20.67
C ALA A 238 5.78 -5.20 -21.93
N SER A 239 6.74 -6.11 -22.02
CA SER A 239 7.67 -6.27 -23.15
C SER A 239 8.30 -7.67 -23.10
N SER A 240 9.22 -7.98 -24.01
CA SER A 240 9.99 -9.23 -23.95
C SER A 240 11.19 -9.17 -23.00
N SER A 241 11.43 -8.03 -22.33
CA SER A 241 12.60 -7.80 -21.49
C SER A 241 12.51 -8.51 -20.13
N SER A 242 13.55 -9.25 -19.78
CA SER A 242 13.72 -9.87 -18.46
C SER A 242 14.49 -9.00 -17.46
N THR A 243 15.05 -7.88 -17.93
CA THR A 243 15.88 -6.98 -17.13
C THR A 243 15.28 -5.59 -16.99
N ASN A 244 14.24 -5.27 -17.77
CA ASN A 244 13.42 -4.08 -17.58
C ASN A 244 12.15 -4.45 -16.81
N GLY A 245 11.65 -3.56 -15.97
CA GLY A 245 10.62 -3.88 -14.98
C GLY A 245 10.68 -2.92 -13.79
N ALA A 246 9.77 -3.10 -12.84
CA ALA A 246 9.68 -2.25 -11.66
C ALA A 246 10.37 -2.89 -10.44
N THR A 247 10.82 -2.06 -9.50
CA THR A 247 11.37 -2.49 -8.21
C THR A 247 10.80 -1.64 -7.10
N VAL A 248 10.13 -2.28 -6.15
CA VAL A 248 9.46 -1.63 -5.02
C VAL A 248 9.98 -2.20 -3.71
N HIS A 249 10.45 -1.31 -2.83
CA HIS A 249 10.93 -1.64 -1.49
C HIS A 249 9.87 -1.26 -0.46
N PHE A 250 9.55 -2.15 0.46
CA PHE A 250 8.66 -1.90 1.59
C PHE A 250 9.48 -1.86 2.89
N TYR A 251 9.24 -0.83 3.69
CA TYR A 251 9.84 -0.60 5.01
C TYR A 251 8.85 -0.82 6.15
N ALA A 252 7.56 -0.68 5.87
CA ALA A 252 6.47 -1.00 6.77
C ALA A 252 5.28 -1.51 5.94
N LEU A 253 4.52 -2.45 6.50
CA LEU A 253 3.28 -2.96 5.92
C LEU A 253 2.36 -3.45 7.03
N THR A 254 1.14 -2.91 7.11
CA THR A 254 0.13 -3.34 8.08
C THR A 254 -1.27 -3.34 7.45
N VAL A 255 -2.10 -4.29 7.90
CA VAL A 255 -3.55 -4.31 7.62
C VAL A 255 -4.31 -4.24 8.93
N SER A 256 -5.50 -3.67 8.91
CA SER A 256 -6.42 -3.69 10.05
C SER A 256 -7.87 -3.60 9.61
N HIS A 257 -8.76 -4.18 10.42
CA HIS A 257 -10.21 -4.12 10.25
C HIS A 257 -10.87 -3.86 11.61
N SER A 258 -11.91 -3.02 11.63
CA SER A 258 -12.69 -2.69 12.84
C SER A 258 -14.13 -2.30 12.52
#